data_AF-A0A4Y2EWI5-F1
#
_entry.id   AF-A0A4Y2EWI5-F1
#
_cell.length_a   1.000
_cell.length_b   1.000
_cell.length_c   1.000
_cell.angle_alpha   90.00
_cell.angle_beta   90.00
_cell.angle_gamma   90.00
#
_symmetry.space_group_name_H-M   'P 1'
#
loop_
_entity.id
_entity.type
_entity.pdbx_description
1 polymer ?
#
loop_
_entity_poly.entity_id
_entity_poly.type
_entity_poly.pdbx_seq_one_letter_code
_entity_poly.pdbx_strand_id
1 'polypeptide(L)'
;MPVVSVQDSERFYLRVLLLRKAGVISFNDLKTIDGTLCETFQEASKVLGLLDGDQHWHDTLLEAARMQMPSYLRIFFAIICGFGEVENIPDLWNQHKQSLSEDFVHRYSEETGPFYALAELNELLKS
;
A
#
# COMPACT_ATOMS: atom_id res chain seq x y z
N MET A 1 22.19 0.60 15.35
CA MET A 1 21.37 -0.44 14.69
C MET A 1 21.45 -0.20 13.20
N PRO A 2 21.78 -1.20 12.35
CA PRO A 2 21.77 -0.96 10.92
C PRO A 2 20.32 -0.73 10.49
N VAL A 3 20.06 0.48 10.00
CA VAL A 3 18.77 0.86 9.41
C VAL A 3 18.73 0.22 8.04
N VAL A 4 17.77 -0.70 7.83
CA VAL A 4 17.48 -1.22 6.49
C VAL A 4 16.95 -0.04 5.68
N SER A 5 17.54 0.22 4.51
CA SER A 5 17.04 1.27 3.62
C SER A 5 15.60 0.99 3.25
N VAL A 6 14.75 2.01 3.28
CA VAL A 6 13.34 1.94 2.83
C VAL A 6 13.24 1.51 1.36
N GLN A 7 14.34 1.61 0.61
CA GLN A 7 14.43 1.23 -0.80
C GLN A 7 14.78 -0.25 -1.03
N ASP A 8 15.04 -1.03 0.03
CA ASP A 8 15.39 -2.44 -0.09
C ASP A 8 14.25 -3.33 0.40
N SER A 9 13.12 -3.22 -0.29
CA SER A 9 11.90 -3.99 -0.02
C SER A 9 12.16 -5.50 -0.04
N GLU A 10 13.04 -5.98 -0.94
CA GLU A 10 13.42 -7.39 -1.00
C GLU A 10 14.11 -7.89 0.28
N ARG A 11 14.90 -7.06 0.99
CA ARG A 11 15.44 -7.44 2.31
C ARG A 11 14.36 -7.54 3.38
N PHE A 12 13.32 -6.73 3.32
CA PHE A 12 12.17 -6.85 4.21
C PHE A 12 11.48 -8.20 3.98
N TYR A 13 11.17 -8.54 2.73
CA TYR A 13 10.52 -9.81 2.38
C TYR A 13 11.37 -11.03 2.68
N LEU A 14 12.68 -10.95 2.45
CA LEU A 14 13.65 -11.96 2.90
C LEU A 14 13.52 -12.22 4.40
N ARG A 15 13.48 -11.16 5.21
CA ARG A 15 13.32 -11.28 6.67
C ARG A 15 11.97 -11.91 7.04
N VAL A 16 10.89 -11.54 6.37
CA VAL A 16 9.55 -12.13 6.56
C VAL A 16 9.58 -13.63 6.29
N LEU A 17 10.16 -14.07 5.17
CA LEU A 17 10.27 -15.48 4.83
C LEU A 17 11.12 -16.27 5.83
N LEU A 18 12.29 -15.73 6.23
CA LEU A 18 13.18 -16.37 7.20
C LEU A 18 12.54 -16.55 8.58
N LEU A 19 11.61 -15.68 8.97
CA LEU A 19 10.85 -15.82 10.22
C LEU A 19 9.80 -16.94 10.17
N ARG A 20 9.45 -17.44 8.98
CA ARG A 20 8.38 -18.42 8.78
C ARG A 20 8.87 -19.78 8.29
N LYS A 21 9.93 -19.83 7.48
CA LYS A 21 10.53 -21.06 6.95
C LYS A 21 11.80 -21.44 7.71
N ALA A 22 11.78 -22.57 8.42
CA ALA A 22 12.94 -23.17 9.05
C ALA A 22 13.60 -24.23 8.14
N GLY A 23 14.91 -24.45 8.31
CA GLY A 23 15.64 -25.54 7.61
C GLY A 23 15.96 -25.27 6.14
N VAL A 24 15.76 -24.05 5.65
CA VAL A 24 16.20 -23.62 4.32
C VAL A 24 17.73 -23.58 4.25
N ILE A 25 18.31 -24.06 3.15
CA ILE A 25 19.77 -24.13 2.95
C ILE A 25 20.27 -23.18 1.86
N SER A 26 19.36 -22.56 1.09
CA SER A 26 19.68 -21.55 0.07
C SER A 26 18.54 -20.54 -0.12
N PHE A 27 18.83 -19.42 -0.79
CA PHE A 27 17.80 -18.44 -1.16
C PHE A 27 16.81 -18.97 -2.19
N ASN A 28 17.23 -19.88 -3.08
CA ASN A 28 16.32 -20.51 -4.03
C ASN A 28 15.32 -21.42 -3.29
N ASP A 29 15.76 -22.15 -2.26
CA ASP A 29 14.85 -22.96 -1.44
C ASP A 29 13.86 -22.09 -0.68
N LEU A 30 14.31 -20.92 -0.22
CA LEU A 30 13.45 -19.94 0.45
C LEU A 30 12.35 -19.44 -0.49
N LYS A 31 12.70 -19.14 -1.75
CA LYS A 31 11.77 -18.69 -2.81
C LYS A 31 10.94 -19.80 -3.45
N THR A 32 11.21 -21.07 -3.16
CA THR A 32 10.44 -22.18 -3.73
C THR A 32 9.20 -22.46 -2.87
N ILE A 33 8.01 -22.20 -3.41
CA ILE A 33 6.72 -22.50 -2.76
C ILE A 33 6.02 -23.61 -3.55
N ASP A 34 5.66 -24.71 -2.88
CA ASP A 34 5.02 -25.89 -3.50
C ASP A 34 5.70 -26.41 -4.78
N GLY A 35 7.03 -26.40 -4.80
CA GLY A 35 7.85 -26.87 -5.92
C GLY A 35 8.02 -25.88 -7.07
N THR A 36 7.43 -24.69 -6.98
CA THR A 36 7.59 -23.60 -7.96
C THR A 36 8.53 -22.52 -7.39
N LEU A 37 9.55 -22.16 -8.15
CA LEU A 37 10.52 -21.12 -7.77
C LEU A 37 9.97 -19.74 -8.14
N CYS A 38 9.75 -18.88 -7.13
CA CYS A 38 9.41 -17.47 -7.34
C CYS A 38 10.65 -16.64 -7.75
N GLU A 39 10.42 -15.56 -8.48
CA GLU A 39 11.46 -14.65 -8.95
C GLU A 39 12.01 -13.79 -7.80
N THR A 40 11.12 -13.30 -6.93
CA THR A 40 11.45 -12.39 -5.81
C THR A 40 11.06 -12.95 -4.45
N PHE A 41 11.64 -12.42 -3.37
CA PHE A 41 11.22 -12.73 -2.01
C PHE A 41 9.82 -12.18 -1.73
N GLN A 42 9.47 -11.04 -2.33
CA GLN A 42 8.11 -10.51 -2.27
C GLN A 42 7.10 -11.52 -2.83
N GLU A 43 7.32 -12.02 -4.05
CA GLU A 43 6.42 -12.98 -4.69
C GLU A 43 6.28 -14.26 -3.86
N ALA A 44 7.39 -14.82 -3.37
CA ALA A 44 7.36 -15.97 -2.47
C ALA A 44 6.57 -15.69 -1.18
N SER A 45 6.67 -14.47 -0.62
CA SER A 45 5.89 -14.05 0.54
C SER A 45 4.40 -13.93 0.23
N LYS A 46 4.04 -13.45 -0.97
CA LYS A 46 2.64 -13.37 -1.45
C LYS A 46 2.03 -14.75 -1.61
N VAL A 47 2.71 -15.66 -2.33
CA VAL A 47 2.21 -17.04 -2.57
C VAL A 47 2.03 -17.80 -1.25
N LEU A 48 2.92 -17.56 -0.28
CA LEU A 48 2.83 -18.16 1.05
C LEU A 48 1.76 -17.51 1.96
N GLY A 49 1.05 -16.47 1.48
CA GLY A 49 0.01 -15.77 2.22
C GLY A 49 0.55 -14.98 3.42
N LEU A 50 1.82 -14.55 3.37
CA LEU A 50 2.46 -13.81 4.46
C LEU A 50 2.27 -12.30 4.37
N LEU A 51 1.81 -11.83 3.22
CA LEU A 51 1.52 -10.43 2.97
C LEU A 51 0.01 -10.27 3.07
N ASP A 52 -0.42 -9.48 4.05
CA ASP A 52 -1.76 -8.90 4.00
C ASP A 52 -1.77 -8.02 2.75
N GLY A 53 -2.71 -8.24 1.83
CA GLY A 53 -2.86 -7.39 0.64
C GLY A 53 -3.22 -5.96 1.02
N ASP A 54 -3.91 -5.23 0.15
CA ASP A 54 -4.24 -3.82 0.42
C ASP A 54 -5.15 -3.59 1.65
N GLN A 55 -5.67 -4.64 2.28
CA GLN A 55 -6.57 -4.56 3.45
C GLN A 55 -6.04 -3.65 4.55
N HIS A 56 -4.75 -3.73 4.87
CA HIS A 56 -4.19 -2.91 5.93
C HIS A 56 -4.18 -1.42 5.55
N TRP A 57 -4.06 -1.08 4.26
CA TRP A 57 -4.23 0.28 3.75
C TRP A 57 -5.67 0.75 3.84
N HIS A 58 -6.63 -0.14 3.54
CA HIS A 58 -8.05 0.17 3.72
C HIS A 58 -8.39 0.48 5.18
N ASP A 59 -7.96 -0.38 6.11
CA ASP A 59 -8.21 -0.18 7.55
C ASP A 59 -7.56 1.12 8.04
N THR A 60 -6.33 1.38 7.61
CA THR A 60 -5.58 2.59 7.97
C THR A 60 -6.26 3.86 7.45
N LEU A 61 -6.73 3.87 6.19
CA LEU A 61 -7.46 5.00 5.61
C LEU A 61 -8.82 5.22 6.27
N LEU A 62 -9.51 4.14 6.65
CA LEU A 62 -10.79 4.22 7.35
C LEU A 62 -10.63 4.88 8.73
N GLU A 63 -9.60 4.50 9.48
CA GLU A 63 -9.32 5.13 10.78
C GLU A 63 -8.87 6.59 10.61
N ALA A 64 -8.00 6.87 9.63
CA ALA A 64 -7.55 8.23 9.35
C ALA A 64 -8.72 9.15 8.95
N ALA A 65 -9.68 8.66 8.16
CA ALA A 65 -10.85 9.42 7.74
C ALA A 65 -11.74 9.88 8.92
N ARG A 66 -11.69 9.18 10.07
CA ARG A 66 -12.42 9.59 11.28
C ARG A 66 -11.73 10.69 12.07
N MET A 67 -10.42 10.87 11.87
CA MET A 67 -9.57 11.75 12.68
C MET A 67 -9.04 12.97 11.92
N GLN A 68 -8.92 12.87 10.60
CA GLN A 68 -8.24 13.87 9.76
C GLN A 68 -9.24 14.66 8.91
N MET A 69 -8.86 15.88 8.56
CA MET A 69 -9.58 16.64 7.53
C MET A 69 -9.30 16.03 6.14
N PRO A 70 -10.25 16.15 5.18
CA PRO A 70 -10.09 15.59 3.83
C PRO A 70 -8.79 15.98 3.12
N SER A 71 -8.31 17.22 3.30
CA SER A 71 -7.04 17.69 2.73
C SER A 71 -5.82 16.93 3.27
N TYR A 72 -5.74 16.71 4.59
CA TYR A 72 -4.68 15.89 5.19
C TYR A 72 -4.81 14.42 4.83
N LEU A 73 -6.05 13.92 4.71
CA LEU A 73 -6.31 12.56 4.27
C LEU A 73 -5.82 12.33 2.83
N ARG A 74 -5.95 13.32 1.93
CA ARG A 74 -5.39 13.27 0.58
C ARG A 74 -3.87 13.23 0.56
N ILE A 75 -3.20 14.03 1.40
CA ILE A 75 -1.72 13.95 1.54
C ILE A 75 -1.31 12.55 2.01
N PHE A 76 -2.02 12.01 3.00
CA PHE A 76 -1.73 10.67 3.51
C PHE A 76 -1.97 9.58 2.46
N PHE A 77 -3.05 9.67 1.69
CA PHE A 77 -3.32 8.80 0.56
C PHE A 77 -2.20 8.85 -0.49
N ALA A 78 -1.68 10.06 -0.81
CA ALA A 78 -0.56 10.21 -1.73
C ALA A 78 0.71 9.53 -1.21
N ILE A 79 1.00 9.63 0.09
CA ILE A 79 2.13 8.93 0.73
C ILE A 79 1.95 7.40 0.60
N ILE A 80 0.75 6.88 0.85
CA ILE A 80 0.45 5.46 0.68
C ILE A 80 0.65 5.03 -0.78
N CYS A 81 0.19 5.81 -1.75
CA CYS A 81 0.39 5.48 -3.18
C CYS A 81 1.87 5.51 -3.58
N GLY A 82 2.66 6.45 -3.05
CA GLY A 82 4.08 6.59 -3.39
C GLY A 82 5.00 5.58 -2.70
N PHE A 83 4.64 5.13 -1.49
CA PHE A 83 5.55 4.35 -0.63
C PHE A 83 4.96 3.06 -0.08
N GLY A 84 3.64 2.86 -0.15
CA GLY A 84 2.92 1.79 0.52
C GLY A 84 2.88 0.45 -0.23
N GLU A 85 3.55 0.31 -1.37
CA GLU A 85 3.51 -0.94 -2.16
C GLU A 85 2.07 -1.45 -2.42
N VAL A 86 1.13 -0.52 -2.63
CA VAL A 86 -0.29 -0.80 -2.89
C VAL A 86 -0.43 -1.62 -4.17
N GLU A 87 -1.16 -2.73 -4.11
CA GLU A 87 -1.37 -3.63 -5.25
C GLU A 87 -2.37 -3.05 -6.26
N ASN A 88 -3.43 -2.39 -5.78
CA ASN A 88 -4.52 -1.86 -6.60
C ASN A 88 -4.95 -0.45 -6.16
N ILE A 89 -4.16 0.54 -6.56
CA ILE A 89 -4.47 1.97 -6.32
C ILE A 89 -5.87 2.37 -6.83
N PRO A 90 -6.33 1.94 -8.04
CA PRO A 90 -7.69 2.26 -8.49
C PRO A 90 -8.80 1.75 -7.55
N ASP A 91 -8.65 0.55 -7.00
CA ASP A 91 -9.62 0.02 -6.03
C ASP A 91 -9.57 0.79 -4.71
N LEU A 92 -8.36 1.03 -4.18
CA LEU A 92 -8.16 1.84 -2.97
C LEU A 92 -8.79 3.23 -3.11
N TRP A 93 -8.59 3.90 -4.25
CA TRP A 93 -9.26 5.17 -4.55
C TRP A 93 -10.78 5.02 -4.56
N ASN A 94 -11.32 4.03 -5.28
CA ASN A 94 -12.77 3.89 -5.42
C ASN A 94 -13.47 3.65 -4.08
N GLN A 95 -12.84 2.92 -3.16
CA GLN A 95 -13.39 2.66 -1.84
C GLN A 95 -13.31 3.89 -0.90
N HIS A 96 -12.33 4.78 -1.08
CA HIS A 96 -12.07 5.89 -0.14
C HIS A 96 -12.37 7.30 -0.71
N LYS A 97 -12.71 7.42 -1.99
CA LYS A 97 -12.91 8.71 -2.68
C LYS A 97 -13.95 9.63 -2.03
N GLN A 98 -14.96 9.08 -1.35
CA GLN A 98 -15.97 9.89 -0.67
C GLN A 98 -15.35 10.68 0.47
N SER A 99 -14.63 10.02 1.38
CA SER A 99 -13.91 10.67 2.48
C SER A 99 -12.81 11.61 1.96
N LEU A 100 -12.11 11.20 0.90
CA LEU A 100 -11.05 12.01 0.28
C LEU A 100 -11.57 13.26 -0.43
N SER A 101 -12.85 13.33 -0.79
CA SER A 101 -13.42 14.47 -1.52
C SER A 101 -14.49 15.22 -0.74
N GLU A 102 -14.69 14.89 0.54
CA GLU A 102 -15.80 15.39 1.34
C GLU A 102 -15.89 16.94 1.35
N ASP A 103 -14.77 17.63 1.53
CA ASP A 103 -14.69 19.10 1.50
C ASP A 103 -15.04 19.69 0.13
N PHE A 104 -14.66 19.02 -0.95
CA PHE A 104 -15.04 19.42 -2.32
C PHE A 104 -16.50 19.11 -2.63
N VAL A 105 -17.02 17.98 -2.16
CA VAL A 105 -18.44 17.63 -2.28
C VAL A 105 -19.31 18.66 -1.56
N HIS A 106 -18.93 19.04 -0.34
CA HIS A 106 -19.62 20.10 0.44
C HIS A 106 -19.61 21.46 -0.27
N ARG A 107 -18.55 21.76 -1.03
CA ARG A 107 -18.42 23.05 -1.75
C ARG A 107 -19.08 23.05 -3.13
N TYR A 108 -19.09 21.90 -3.80
CA TYR A 108 -19.51 21.75 -5.19
C TYR A 108 -20.65 20.74 -5.30
N SER A 109 -20.38 19.49 -5.69
CA SER A 109 -21.37 18.42 -5.79
C SER A 109 -20.72 17.04 -5.62
N GLU A 110 -21.53 16.01 -5.37
CA GLU A 110 -21.06 14.60 -5.37
C GLU A 110 -20.46 14.16 -6.70
N GLU A 111 -20.96 14.71 -7.81
CA GLU A 111 -20.45 14.41 -9.15
C GLU A 111 -19.07 15.05 -9.36
N THR A 112 -18.90 16.29 -8.92
CA THR A 112 -17.69 17.09 -9.22
C THR A 112 -16.58 16.97 -8.19
N GLY A 113 -16.92 16.73 -6.93
CA GLY A 113 -16.00 16.66 -5.79
C GLY A 113 -14.84 15.67 -6.00
N PRO A 114 -15.11 14.42 -6.40
CA PRO A 114 -14.04 13.44 -6.66
C PRO A 114 -13.04 13.87 -7.73
N PHE A 115 -13.47 14.64 -8.74
CA PHE A 115 -12.54 15.14 -9.78
C PHE A 115 -11.57 16.18 -9.23
N TYR A 116 -12.03 17.08 -8.34
CA TYR A 116 -11.15 18.05 -7.67
C TYR A 116 -10.15 17.36 -6.74
N ALA A 117 -10.60 16.36 -5.98
CA ALA A 117 -9.72 15.56 -5.13
C ALA A 117 -8.64 14.82 -5.94
N LEU A 118 -9.02 14.19 -7.07
CA LEU A 118 -8.08 13.56 -8.00
C LEU A 118 -7.08 14.56 -8.60
N ALA A 119 -7.54 15.76 -8.97
CA ALA A 119 -6.67 16.80 -9.49
C ALA A 119 -5.62 17.22 -8.45
N GLU A 120 -6.02 17.44 -7.19
CA GLU A 120 -5.09 17.77 -6.11
C GLU A 120 -4.11 16.63 -5.81
N LEU A 121 -4.58 15.38 -5.76
CA LEU A 121 -3.72 14.20 -5.61
C LEU A 121 -2.69 14.07 -6.72
N ASN A 122 -3.08 14.34 -7.97
CA ASN A 122 -2.15 14.33 -9.10
C ASN A 122 -1.05 15.38 -8.97
N GLU A 123 -1.33 16.54 -8.38
CA GLU A 123 -0.30 17.55 -8.12
C GLU A 123 0.62 17.12 -6.97
N LEU A 124 0.07 16.53 -5.90
CA LEU A 124 0.86 16.00 -4.78
C LEU A 124 1.79 14.86 -5.19
N LEU A 125 1.40 14.03 -6.15
CA LEU A 125 2.24 12.92 -6.64
C LEU A 125 3.33 13.35 -7.62
N LYS A 126 3.26 14.58 -8.15
CA LYS A 126 4.28 15.14 -9.07
C LYS A 126 5.36 15.94 -8.36
N SER A 127 5.13 16.38 -7.13
CA SER A 127 6.07 17.17 -6.31
C SER A 127 7.12 16.31 -5.64
#